data_AF-A0A9D3WBB2-F1
#
_entry.id   AF-A0A9D3WBB2-F1
#
_cell.length_a   1.000
_cell.length_b   1.000
_cell.length_c   1.000
_cell.angle_alpha   90.00
_cell.angle_beta   90.00
_cell.angle_gamma   90.00
#
_symmetry.space_group_name_H-M   'P 1'
#
loop_
_entity.id
_entity.type
_entity.pdbx_description
1 polymer ?
#
loop_
_entity_poly.entity_id
_entity_poly.type
_entity_poly.pdbx_seq_one_letter_code
_entity_poly.pdbx_strand_id
1 'polypeptide(L)'
;MARNSTLFPDKNYMYEVRRRLLEFMLASFQRSPDFIALLKKPIVDRLGEANDSPEKTELALQLCWAVGEHGGGGGSHKDAARELFESLELLLYENLSSSRLGLRQESINSDSRNFRKSSQSRLLCLVITSIAKLATYHRELLPRARVALGKVARARISDSRVWRRARDYLGLMDDPALCLSFLRPSRPSHGHPHNPGTVNWNDGGTKMIAHIPFYILGEQEGPPFHDFSFSDILPRRR
;
A
#
# COMPACT_ATOMS: atom_id res chain seq x y z
N MET A 1 7.55 12.89 8.43
CA MET A 1 8.61 12.30 9.28
C MET A 1 9.48 13.36 9.96
N ALA A 2 9.87 14.47 9.32
CA ALA A 2 10.65 15.54 9.96
C ALA A 2 10.00 16.15 11.23
N ARG A 3 8.67 16.36 11.22
CA ARG A 3 7.92 16.95 12.34
C ARG A 3 7.87 16.05 13.59
N ASN A 4 7.89 14.73 13.42
CA ASN A 4 7.88 13.79 14.55
C ASN A 4 9.28 13.64 15.16
N SER A 5 10.33 13.77 14.34
CA SER A 5 11.72 13.76 14.85
C SER A 5 12.09 15.03 15.61
N THR A 6 11.41 16.16 15.36
CA THR A 6 11.61 17.39 16.15
C THR A 6 10.80 17.39 17.44
N LEU A 7 9.64 16.72 17.48
CA LEU A 7 8.81 16.57 18.68
C LEU A 7 9.36 15.55 19.68
N PHE A 8 10.05 14.51 19.20
CA PHE A 8 10.53 13.41 20.04
C PHE A 8 12.01 13.10 19.74
N PRO A 9 12.96 13.68 20.50
CA PRO A 9 14.39 13.50 20.25
C PRO A 9 14.91 12.09 20.61
N ASP A 10 14.18 11.34 21.45
CA ASP A 10 14.52 9.96 21.76
C ASP A 10 14.10 9.01 20.63
N LYS A 11 15.09 8.33 20.04
CA LYS A 11 14.93 7.39 18.93
C LYS A 11 14.09 6.16 19.32
N ASN A 12 14.18 5.69 20.55
CA ASN A 12 13.41 4.54 21.03
C ASN A 12 11.94 4.92 21.21
N TYR A 13 11.69 6.07 21.84
CA TYR A 13 10.34 6.61 21.99
C TYR A 13 9.70 6.90 20.62
N MET A 14 10.45 7.52 19.69
CA MET A 14 9.96 7.80 18.34
C MET A 14 9.65 6.51 17.55
N TYR A 15 10.43 5.45 17.73
CA TYR A 15 10.14 4.14 17.14
C TYR A 15 8.81 3.58 17.65
N GLU A 16 8.58 3.63 18.96
CA GLU A 16 7.33 3.18 19.58
C GLU A 16 6.11 3.99 19.13
N VAL A 17 6.25 5.32 19.06
CA VAL A 17 5.22 6.22 18.52
C VAL A 17 4.90 5.86 17.07
N ARG A 18 5.91 5.68 16.22
CA ARG A 18 5.72 5.29 14.81
C ARG A 18 5.01 3.95 14.69
N ARG A 19 5.41 2.96 15.49
CA ARG A 19 4.75 1.63 15.52
C ARG A 19 3.28 1.76 15.87
N ARG A 20 2.95 2.52 16.91
CA ARG A 20 1.56 2.70 17.36
C ARG A 20 0.69 3.44 16.34
N LEU A 21 1.27 4.43 15.67
CA LEU A 21 0.59 5.16 14.59
C LEU A 21 0.32 4.27 13.39
N LEU A 22 1.27 3.40 13.03
CA LEU A 22 1.12 2.45 11.94
C LEU A 22 0.04 1.41 12.24
N GLU A 23 0.03 0.86 13.45
CA GLU A 23 -1.02 -0.05 13.92
C GLU A 23 -2.39 0.62 13.89
N PHE A 24 -2.49 1.87 14.34
CA PHE A 24 -3.73 2.64 14.29
C PHE A 24 -4.22 2.86 12.86
N MET A 25 -3.32 3.20 11.93
CA MET A 25 -3.64 3.37 10.51
C MET A 25 -4.15 2.06 9.89
N LEU A 26 -3.48 0.94 10.13
CA LEU A 26 -3.90 -0.37 9.64
C LEU A 26 -5.25 -0.77 10.21
N ALA A 27 -5.49 -0.55 11.51
CA ALA A 27 -6.79 -0.78 12.12
C ALA A 27 -7.89 0.10 11.51
N SER A 28 -7.56 1.33 11.13
CA SER A 28 -8.48 2.25 10.46
C SER A 28 -8.86 1.76 9.07
N PHE A 29 -7.90 1.31 8.26
CA PHE A 29 -8.17 0.71 6.95
C PHE A 29 -8.96 -0.60 7.05
N GLN A 30 -8.66 -1.42 8.07
CA GLN A 30 -9.41 -2.63 8.32
C GLN A 30 -10.87 -2.34 8.68
N ARG A 31 -11.13 -1.27 9.45
CA ARG A 31 -12.47 -0.87 9.87
C ARG A 31 -13.24 -0.17 8.75
N SER A 32 -12.56 0.60 7.90
CA SER A 32 -13.16 1.36 6.81
C SER A 32 -12.23 1.36 5.59
N PRO A 33 -12.36 0.36 4.70
CA PRO A 33 -11.55 0.24 3.48
C PRO A 33 -11.55 1.48 2.59
N ASP A 34 -12.67 2.21 2.55
CA ASP A 34 -12.88 3.40 1.72
C ASP A 34 -11.81 4.49 1.96
N PHE A 35 -11.21 4.52 3.17
CA PHE A 35 -10.09 5.43 3.47
C PHE A 35 -8.90 5.27 2.53
N ILE A 36 -8.67 4.08 1.98
CA ILE A 36 -7.58 3.86 1.02
C ILE A 36 -7.84 4.62 -0.28
N ALA A 37 -9.10 4.64 -0.75
CA ALA A 37 -9.46 5.38 -1.95
C ALA A 37 -9.35 6.90 -1.73
N LEU A 38 -9.74 7.37 -0.55
CA LEU A 38 -9.69 8.79 -0.17
C LEU A 38 -8.25 9.29 -0.04
N LEU A 39 -7.39 8.48 0.58
CA LEU A 39 -6.00 8.80 0.85
C LEU A 39 -5.07 8.32 -0.27
N LYS A 40 -5.61 7.99 -1.45
CA LYS A 40 -4.81 7.45 -2.56
C LYS A 40 -3.59 8.32 -2.88
N LYS A 41 -3.74 9.65 -2.90
CA LYS A 41 -2.64 10.59 -3.18
C LYS A 41 -1.53 10.51 -2.12
N PRO A 42 -1.81 10.74 -0.83
CA PRO A 42 -0.81 10.54 0.23
C PRO A 42 -0.18 9.15 0.24
N ILE A 43 -0.95 8.10 -0.09
CA ILE A 43 -0.43 6.73 -0.16
C ILE A 43 0.58 6.60 -1.31
N VAL A 44 0.25 7.10 -2.49
CA VAL A 44 1.13 7.07 -3.67
C VAL A 44 2.42 7.84 -3.42
N ASP A 45 2.33 9.04 -2.84
CA ASP A 45 3.49 9.85 -2.51
C ASP A 45 4.45 9.08 -1.59
N ARG A 46 3.91 8.41 -0.56
CA ARG A 46 4.71 7.58 0.38
C ARG A 46 5.29 6.32 -0.24
N LEU A 47 4.61 5.72 -1.21
CA LEU A 47 5.16 4.59 -1.96
C LEU A 47 6.34 5.02 -2.84
N GLY A 48 6.33 6.24 -3.39
CA GLY A 48 7.45 6.79 -4.16
C GLY A 48 8.71 7.02 -3.33
N GLU A 49 8.56 7.36 -2.04
CA GLU A 49 9.67 7.60 -1.12
C GLU A 49 10.25 6.33 -0.47
N ALA A 50 9.81 5.14 -0.89
CA ALA A 50 10.13 3.88 -0.21
C ALA A 50 11.63 3.55 -0.17
N ASN A 51 12.43 4.15 -1.07
CA ASN A 51 13.87 3.92 -1.18
C ASN A 51 14.73 4.91 -0.37
N ASP A 52 14.14 5.96 0.21
CA ASP A 52 14.88 7.05 0.87
C ASP A 52 15.48 6.65 2.22
N SER A 53 14.71 5.94 3.04
CA SER A 53 15.07 5.58 4.43
C SER A 53 14.39 4.29 4.86
N PRO A 54 14.97 3.51 5.81
CA PRO A 54 14.38 2.26 6.25
C PRO A 54 12.99 2.43 6.87
N GLU A 55 12.72 3.57 7.51
CA GLU A 55 11.42 3.82 8.12
C GLU A 55 10.34 4.18 7.09
N LYS A 56 10.73 4.90 6.04
CA LYS A 56 9.87 5.11 4.86
C LYS A 56 9.62 3.79 4.13
N THR A 57 10.62 2.92 4.02
CA THR A 57 10.44 1.57 3.45
C THR A 57 9.41 0.78 4.27
N GLU A 58 9.51 0.77 5.59
CA GLU A 58 8.54 0.04 6.44
C GLU A 58 7.13 0.60 6.29
N LEU A 59 6.95 1.93 6.28
CA LEU A 59 5.65 2.53 6.00
C LEU A 59 5.11 2.11 4.62
N ALA A 60 5.96 2.15 3.59
CA ALA A 60 5.58 1.74 2.24
C ALA A 60 5.18 0.26 2.15
N LEU A 61 5.86 -0.64 2.89
CA LEU A 61 5.47 -2.06 2.98
C LEU A 61 4.03 -2.21 3.49
N GLN A 62 3.68 -1.47 4.54
CA GLN A 62 2.40 -1.57 5.22
C GLN A 62 1.28 -0.93 4.40
N LEU A 63 1.55 0.21 3.75
CA LEU A 63 0.63 0.85 2.81
C LEU A 63 0.38 -0.01 1.58
N CYS A 64 1.43 -0.59 1.00
CA CYS A 64 1.33 -1.50 -0.13
C CYS A 64 0.43 -2.70 0.22
N TRP A 65 0.69 -3.33 1.38
CA TRP A 65 -0.13 -4.43 1.86
C TRP A 65 -1.60 -4.02 2.02
N ALA A 66 -1.88 -2.87 2.64
CA ALA A 66 -3.24 -2.39 2.84
C ALA A 66 -3.99 -2.15 1.52
N VAL A 67 -3.32 -1.55 0.53
CA VAL A 67 -3.86 -1.34 -0.82
C VAL A 67 -4.29 -2.67 -1.46
N GLY A 68 -3.44 -3.69 -1.38
CA GLY A 68 -3.76 -5.02 -1.90
C GLY A 68 -4.87 -5.71 -1.12
N GLU A 69 -4.81 -5.70 0.21
CA GLU A 69 -5.77 -6.38 1.09
C GLU A 69 -7.21 -5.86 0.92
N HIS A 70 -7.35 -4.55 0.73
CA HIS A 70 -8.63 -3.88 0.67
C HIS A 70 -9.05 -3.49 -0.75
N GLY A 71 -8.39 -4.04 -1.78
CA GLY A 71 -8.76 -3.80 -3.17
C GLY A 71 -8.72 -2.33 -3.57
N GLY A 72 -7.80 -1.53 -3.02
CA GLY A 72 -7.69 -0.10 -3.33
C GLY A 72 -8.87 0.76 -2.83
N GLY A 73 -9.58 0.27 -1.82
CA GLY A 73 -10.73 0.95 -1.21
C GLY A 73 -12.08 0.29 -1.47
N GLY A 74 -12.11 -0.90 -2.08
CA GLY A 74 -13.35 -1.67 -2.30
C GLY A 74 -13.93 -1.53 -3.72
N GLY A 75 -15.04 -2.24 -3.97
CA GLY A 75 -15.59 -2.44 -5.33
C GLY A 75 -16.16 -1.19 -5.99
N SER A 76 -16.56 -0.21 -5.18
CA SER A 76 -17.06 1.10 -5.60
C SER A 76 -15.96 2.03 -6.13
N HIS A 77 -14.71 1.82 -5.76
CA HIS A 77 -13.61 2.78 -5.98
C HIS A 77 -12.66 2.37 -7.11
N LYS A 78 -13.22 2.04 -8.29
CA LYS A 78 -12.45 1.54 -9.44
C LYS A 78 -11.36 2.50 -9.92
N ASP A 79 -11.64 3.79 -9.98
CA ASP A 79 -10.67 4.78 -10.45
C ASP A 79 -9.50 4.94 -9.47
N ALA A 80 -9.78 4.94 -8.17
CA ALA A 80 -8.74 4.95 -7.14
C ALA A 80 -7.89 3.68 -7.19
N ALA A 81 -8.52 2.51 -7.35
CA ALA A 81 -7.81 1.26 -7.51
C ALA A 81 -6.92 1.23 -8.76
N ARG A 82 -7.36 1.85 -9.86
CA ARG A 82 -6.56 2.01 -11.09
C ARG A 82 -5.32 2.89 -10.86
N GLU A 83 -5.48 4.06 -10.26
CA GLU A 83 -4.36 4.96 -9.94
C GLU A 83 -3.34 4.32 -8.97
N LEU A 84 -3.84 3.60 -7.94
CA LEU A 84 -3.01 2.84 -7.02
C LEU A 84 -2.26 1.72 -7.73
N PHE A 85 -2.93 1.00 -8.64
CA PHE A 85 -2.29 -0.02 -9.47
C PHE A 85 -1.18 0.57 -10.34
N GLU A 86 -1.42 1.72 -10.97
CA GLU A 86 -0.44 2.42 -11.81
C GLU A 86 0.81 2.81 -11.02
N SER A 87 0.61 3.30 -9.80
CA SER A 87 1.70 3.67 -8.90
C SER A 87 2.51 2.46 -8.45
N LEU A 88 1.84 1.33 -8.14
CA LEU A 88 2.51 0.07 -7.84
C LEU A 88 3.27 -0.51 -9.05
N GLU A 89 2.71 -0.39 -10.25
CA GLU A 89 3.36 -0.81 -11.49
C GLU A 89 4.60 0.04 -11.78
N LEU A 90 4.51 1.36 -11.59
CA LEU A 90 5.64 2.27 -11.74
C LEU A 90 6.76 1.90 -10.77
N LEU A 91 6.45 1.77 -9.49
CA LEU A 91 7.42 1.36 -8.46
C LEU A 91 8.09 0.02 -8.82
N LEU A 92 7.32 -0.93 -9.33
CA LEU A 92 7.86 -2.22 -9.79
C LEU A 92 8.87 -2.05 -10.93
N TYR A 93 8.55 -1.27 -11.95
CA TYR A 93 9.42 -1.09 -13.12
C TYR A 93 10.65 -0.23 -12.83
N GLU A 94 10.54 0.80 -11.99
CA GLU A 94 11.67 1.61 -11.56
C GLU A 94 12.70 0.74 -10.85
N ASN A 95 12.26 -0.08 -9.89
CA ASN A 95 13.14 -0.97 -9.15
C ASN A 95 13.76 -2.07 -10.04
N LEU A 96 13.04 -2.59 -11.02
CA LEU A 96 13.61 -3.51 -12.03
C LEU A 96 14.71 -2.82 -12.85
N SER A 97 14.47 -1.56 -13.25
CA SER A 97 15.42 -0.77 -14.05
C SER A 97 16.67 -0.42 -13.23
N SER A 98 16.51 -0.01 -11.98
CA SER A 98 17.62 0.22 -11.04
C SER A 98 18.44 -1.05 -10.81
N SER A 99 17.81 -2.22 -10.75
CA SER A 99 18.52 -3.50 -10.61
C SER A 99 19.38 -3.84 -11.84
N ARG A 100 18.98 -3.41 -13.06
CA ARG A 100 19.81 -3.55 -14.27
C ARG A 100 21.02 -2.62 -14.25
N LEU A 101 20.81 -1.38 -13.81
CA LEU A 101 21.86 -0.35 -13.78
C LEU A 101 22.85 -0.55 -12.62
N GLY A 102 22.39 -1.13 -11.51
CA GLY A 102 23.19 -1.37 -10.29
C GLY A 102 24.21 -2.50 -10.38
N LEU A 103 24.20 -3.31 -11.45
CA LEU A 103 25.18 -4.37 -11.72
C LEU A 103 26.59 -3.83 -12.08
N ARG A 104 26.77 -2.51 -12.24
CA ARG A 104 28.03 -1.91 -12.70
C ARG A 104 28.93 -1.33 -11.59
N GLN A 105 28.47 -1.26 -10.34
CA GLN A 105 29.24 -0.65 -9.24
C GLN A 105 29.32 -1.59 -8.03
N GLU A 106 30.20 -2.59 -8.12
CA GLU A 106 30.50 -3.57 -7.08
C GLU A 106 31.77 -3.20 -6.30
N SER A 107 31.70 -2.16 -5.48
CA SER A 107 32.71 -1.97 -4.42
C SER A 107 32.17 -1.02 -3.36
N ILE A 108 32.42 -1.37 -2.09
CA ILE A 108 32.18 -0.61 -0.83
C ILE A 108 30.88 -1.00 -0.08
N ASN A 109 31.09 -1.59 1.11
CA ASN A 109 30.14 -2.03 2.17
C ASN A 109 29.08 -3.10 1.82
N SER A 110 29.43 -4.37 2.06
CA SER A 110 28.57 -5.55 1.83
C SER A 110 27.32 -5.59 2.70
N ASP A 111 27.43 -5.30 4.00
CA ASP A 111 26.39 -5.69 4.98
C ASP A 111 25.18 -4.75 4.96
N SER A 112 25.43 -3.44 4.95
CA SER A 112 24.38 -2.42 4.77
C SER A 112 23.69 -2.55 3.41
N ARG A 113 24.43 -2.95 2.37
CA ARG A 113 23.90 -3.17 1.03
C ARG A 113 23.06 -4.44 0.95
N ASN A 114 23.44 -5.51 1.66
CA ASN A 114 22.65 -6.73 1.76
C ASN A 114 21.33 -6.51 2.50
N PHE A 115 21.34 -5.72 3.58
CA PHE A 115 20.11 -5.33 4.29
C PHE A 115 19.16 -4.54 3.37
N ARG A 116 19.67 -3.53 2.64
CA ARG A 116 18.88 -2.75 1.67
C ARG A 116 18.35 -3.58 0.51
N LYS A 117 19.17 -4.47 -0.05
CA LYS A 117 18.73 -5.42 -1.10
C LYS A 117 17.62 -6.34 -0.58
N SER A 118 17.74 -6.81 0.67
CA SER A 118 16.73 -7.65 1.30
C SER A 118 15.42 -6.89 1.54
N SER A 119 15.45 -5.68 2.09
CA SER A 119 14.25 -4.85 2.27
C SER A 119 13.57 -4.50 0.94
N GLN A 120 14.35 -4.17 -0.08
CA GLN A 120 13.85 -3.92 -1.44
C GLN A 120 13.19 -5.17 -2.03
N SER A 121 13.79 -6.36 -1.87
CA SER A 121 13.17 -7.61 -2.34
C SER A 121 11.84 -7.89 -1.62
N ARG A 122 11.73 -7.60 -0.32
CA ARG A 122 10.49 -7.73 0.46
C ARG A 122 9.42 -6.76 -0.06
N LEU A 123 9.79 -5.52 -0.35
CA LEU A 123 8.90 -4.53 -0.92
C LEU A 123 8.36 -4.98 -2.28
N LEU A 124 9.25 -5.40 -3.20
CA LEU A 124 8.81 -5.87 -4.52
C LEU A 124 7.92 -7.10 -4.43
N CYS A 125 8.19 -8.00 -3.48
CA CYS A 125 7.31 -9.13 -3.22
C CYS A 125 5.90 -8.68 -2.79
N LEU A 126 5.79 -7.68 -1.90
CA LEU A 126 4.49 -7.12 -1.51
C LEU A 126 3.81 -6.36 -2.64
N VAL A 127 4.56 -5.61 -3.46
CA VAL A 127 4.04 -4.93 -4.64
C VAL A 127 3.44 -5.93 -5.62
N ILE A 128 4.15 -7.02 -5.91
CA ILE A 128 3.65 -8.12 -6.75
C ILE A 128 2.37 -8.72 -6.17
N THR A 129 2.35 -9.03 -4.87
CA THR A 129 1.15 -9.56 -4.20
C THR A 129 0.00 -8.57 -4.26
N SER A 130 0.27 -7.27 -4.11
CA SER A 130 -0.77 -6.22 -4.09
C SER A 130 -1.35 -5.99 -5.48
N ILE A 131 -0.51 -5.97 -6.52
CA ILE A 131 -0.92 -6.00 -7.93
C ILE A 131 -1.82 -7.21 -8.19
N ALA A 132 -1.45 -8.39 -7.68
CA ALA A 132 -2.22 -9.61 -7.88
C ALA A 132 -3.58 -9.57 -7.17
N LYS A 133 -3.62 -9.10 -5.92
CA LYS A 133 -4.86 -8.92 -5.16
C LYS A 133 -5.77 -7.87 -5.81
N LEU A 134 -5.22 -6.73 -6.21
CA LEU A 134 -5.97 -5.69 -6.93
C LEU A 134 -6.57 -6.21 -8.23
N ALA A 135 -5.81 -6.97 -9.02
CA ALA A 135 -6.28 -7.56 -10.27
C ALA A 135 -7.34 -8.66 -10.07
N THR A 136 -7.25 -9.38 -8.95
CA THR A 136 -8.25 -10.39 -8.57
C THR A 136 -9.56 -9.71 -8.15
N TYR A 137 -9.46 -8.59 -7.43
CA TYR A 137 -10.60 -7.83 -6.95
C TYR A 137 -11.25 -6.97 -8.07
N HIS A 138 -10.44 -6.27 -8.87
CA HIS A 138 -10.84 -5.44 -10.00
C HIS A 138 -10.37 -6.09 -11.31
N ARG A 139 -11.24 -6.93 -11.90
CA ARG A 139 -10.90 -7.78 -13.06
C ARG A 139 -10.45 -7.01 -14.31
N GLU A 140 -10.80 -5.73 -14.43
CA GLU A 140 -10.33 -4.84 -15.49
C GLU A 140 -8.80 -4.63 -15.48
N LEU A 141 -8.16 -4.78 -14.32
CA LEU A 141 -6.71 -4.65 -14.17
C LEU A 141 -5.95 -5.94 -14.52
N LEU A 142 -6.65 -7.08 -14.67
CA LEU A 142 -6.05 -8.40 -14.84
C LEU A 142 -5.11 -8.52 -16.05
N PRO A 143 -5.47 -8.05 -17.28
CA PRO A 143 -4.56 -8.14 -18.41
C PRO A 143 -3.25 -7.37 -18.16
N ARG A 144 -3.36 -6.20 -17.54
CA ARG A 144 -2.21 -5.34 -17.21
C ARG A 144 -1.34 -5.96 -16.12
N ALA A 145 -1.94 -6.54 -15.09
CA ALA A 145 -1.25 -7.31 -14.06
C ALA A 145 -0.43 -8.47 -14.65
N ARG A 146 -1.03 -9.26 -15.55
CA ARG A 146 -0.33 -10.36 -16.22
C ARG A 146 0.87 -9.87 -17.02
N VAL A 147 0.76 -8.74 -17.72
CA VAL A 147 1.89 -8.14 -18.45
C VAL A 147 2.99 -7.69 -17.48
N ALA A 148 2.64 -6.98 -16.41
CA ALA A 148 3.59 -6.48 -15.42
C ALA A 148 4.36 -7.62 -14.72
N LEU A 149 3.64 -8.61 -14.20
CA LEU A 149 4.25 -9.78 -13.56
C LEU A 149 5.03 -10.63 -14.57
N GLY A 150 4.55 -10.74 -15.82
CA GLY A 150 5.24 -11.42 -16.91
C GLY A 150 6.61 -10.81 -17.21
N LYS A 151 6.71 -9.48 -17.20
CA LYS A 151 7.99 -8.78 -17.35
C LYS A 151 8.94 -9.10 -16.21
N VAL A 152 8.49 -9.07 -14.95
CA VAL A 152 9.31 -9.41 -13.77
C VAL A 152 9.80 -10.85 -13.83
N ALA A 153 8.90 -11.80 -14.09
CA ALA A 153 9.23 -13.23 -14.15
C ALA A 153 10.27 -13.54 -15.23
N ARG A 154 10.20 -12.85 -16.38
CA ARG A 154 11.18 -12.99 -17.47
C ARG A 154 12.48 -12.24 -17.23
N ALA A 155 12.45 -11.12 -16.53
CA ALA A 155 13.62 -10.27 -16.39
C ALA A 155 14.77 -10.97 -15.64
N ARG A 156 14.50 -11.87 -14.68
CA ARG A 156 15.48 -12.67 -13.90
C ARG A 156 16.64 -11.90 -13.24
N ILE A 157 16.67 -10.57 -13.37
CA ILE A 157 17.66 -9.64 -12.84
C ILE A 157 17.45 -9.30 -11.37
N SER A 158 16.25 -9.56 -10.84
CA SER A 158 15.89 -9.31 -9.45
C SER A 158 16.23 -10.53 -8.59
N ASP A 159 16.21 -10.36 -7.27
CA ASP A 159 16.28 -11.46 -6.31
C ASP A 159 15.38 -12.64 -6.73
N SER A 160 15.88 -13.87 -6.55
CA SER A 160 15.16 -15.11 -6.84
C SER A 160 13.76 -15.19 -6.24
N ARG A 161 13.58 -14.60 -5.06
CA ARG A 161 12.29 -14.52 -4.36
C ARG A 161 11.26 -13.70 -5.12
N VAL A 162 11.70 -12.64 -5.79
CA VAL A 162 10.83 -11.68 -6.49
C VAL A 162 10.31 -12.28 -7.79
N TRP A 163 11.19 -12.81 -8.65
CA TRP A 163 10.76 -13.37 -9.93
C TRP A 163 10.00 -14.70 -9.76
N ARG A 164 10.33 -15.50 -8.73
CA ARG A 164 9.57 -16.71 -8.40
C ARG A 164 8.14 -16.36 -7.98
N ARG A 165 8.00 -15.40 -7.04
CA ARG A 165 6.68 -14.91 -6.62
C ARG A 165 5.86 -14.35 -7.78
N ALA A 166 6.47 -13.59 -8.70
CA ALA A 166 5.79 -13.12 -9.92
C ALA A 166 5.31 -14.29 -10.79
N ARG A 167 6.14 -15.32 -10.97
CA ARG A 167 5.78 -16.53 -11.73
C ARG A 167 4.65 -17.32 -11.08
N ASP A 168 4.67 -17.44 -9.76
CA ASP A 168 3.62 -18.16 -9.01
C ASP A 168 2.27 -17.46 -9.18
N TYR A 169 2.22 -16.13 -9.05
CA TYR A 169 0.99 -15.38 -9.27
C TYR A 169 0.53 -15.34 -10.71
N LEU A 170 1.44 -15.37 -11.69
CA LEU A 170 1.04 -15.52 -13.10
C LEU A 170 0.29 -16.82 -13.34
N GLY A 171 0.83 -17.95 -12.85
CA GLY A 171 0.17 -19.24 -12.97
C GLY A 171 -1.16 -19.27 -12.21
N LEU A 172 -1.23 -18.63 -11.04
CA LEU A 172 -2.48 -18.52 -10.29
C LEU A 172 -3.53 -17.69 -11.05
N MET A 173 -3.10 -16.61 -11.72
CA MET A 173 -3.99 -15.73 -12.49
C MET A 173 -4.60 -16.42 -13.71
N ASP A 174 -4.07 -17.55 -14.19
CA ASP A 174 -4.68 -18.32 -15.27
C ASP A 174 -5.99 -18.98 -14.84
N ASP A 175 -6.17 -19.23 -13.53
CA ASP A 175 -7.41 -19.71 -12.94
C ASP A 175 -8.02 -18.68 -11.96
N PRO A 176 -9.05 -17.92 -12.40
CA PRO A 176 -9.69 -16.92 -11.55
C PRO A 176 -10.32 -17.47 -10.27
N ALA A 177 -10.77 -18.73 -10.25
CA ALA A 177 -11.40 -19.33 -9.08
C ALA A 177 -10.36 -19.63 -7.99
N LEU A 178 -9.19 -20.12 -8.39
CA LEU A 178 -8.05 -20.31 -7.49
C LEU A 178 -7.46 -18.97 -7.03
N CYS A 179 -7.34 -17.99 -7.94
CA CYS A 179 -6.95 -16.63 -7.55
C CYS A 179 -7.84 -16.08 -6.44
N LEU A 180 -9.15 -16.22 -6.56
CA LEU A 180 -10.10 -15.76 -5.55
C LEU A 180 -10.05 -16.54 -4.24
N SER A 181 -9.64 -17.81 -4.23
CA SER A 181 -9.54 -18.60 -2.99
C SER A 181 -8.25 -18.28 -2.22
N PHE A 182 -7.13 -18.08 -2.93
CA PHE A 182 -5.83 -17.81 -2.33
C PHE A 182 -5.57 -16.32 -2.04
N LEU A 183 -6.06 -15.42 -2.90
CA LEU A 183 -5.85 -13.98 -2.78
C LEU A 183 -7.05 -13.25 -2.17
N ARG A 184 -8.06 -13.97 -1.69
CA ARG A 184 -9.22 -13.37 -1.05
C ARG A 184 -8.76 -12.45 0.09
N PRO A 185 -9.37 -11.26 0.23
CA PRO A 185 -9.24 -10.47 1.44
C PRO A 185 -9.59 -11.33 2.66
N SER A 186 -8.78 -11.23 3.71
CA SER A 186 -8.86 -12.05 4.92
C SER A 186 -10.16 -11.81 5.70
N ARG A 187 -10.91 -10.74 5.37
CA ARG A 187 -12.24 -10.46 5.88
C ARG A 187 -13.15 -9.96 4.75
N PRO A 188 -14.37 -10.50 4.60
CA PRO A 188 -15.30 -10.01 3.60
C PRO A 188 -15.65 -8.55 3.90
N SER A 189 -15.44 -7.68 2.91
CA SER A 189 -15.88 -6.27 2.94
C SER A 189 -17.41 -6.11 2.84
N HIS A 190 -18.14 -7.22 2.70
CA HIS A 190 -19.60 -7.26 2.73
C HIS A 190 -20.10 -8.28 3.76
N GLY A 191 -20.73 -7.76 4.81
CA GLY A 191 -21.39 -8.54 5.85
C GLY A 191 -21.23 -7.82 7.19
N HIS A 192 -22.13 -6.88 7.49
CA HIS A 192 -22.29 -6.39 8.85
C HIS A 192 -22.52 -7.59 9.80
N PRO A 193 -21.73 -7.68 10.88
CA PRO A 193 -22.34 -7.62 12.19
C PRO A 193 -21.79 -6.36 12.85
N HIS A 194 -22.69 -5.47 13.25
CA HIS A 194 -22.34 -4.32 14.07
C HIS A 194 -21.59 -4.81 15.31
N ASN A 195 -20.30 -4.48 15.40
CA ASN A 195 -19.59 -4.53 16.67
C ASN A 195 -20.14 -3.39 17.55
N PRO A 196 -20.34 -3.61 18.87
CA PRO A 196 -20.73 -2.54 19.76
C PRO A 196 -19.68 -1.41 19.69
N GLY A 197 -20.12 -0.19 19.34
CA GLY A 197 -19.25 0.95 19.04
C GLY A 197 -19.09 1.28 17.54
N THR A 198 -19.82 0.60 16.66
CA THR A 198 -19.92 0.96 15.24
C THR A 198 -20.85 2.16 15.06
N VAL A 199 -20.29 3.32 14.70
CA VAL A 199 -21.09 4.49 14.28
C VAL A 199 -21.77 4.12 12.96
N ASN A 200 -23.10 4.15 12.96
CA ASN A 200 -23.89 4.00 11.75
C ASN A 200 -23.75 5.27 10.91
N TRP A 201 -22.83 5.25 9.94
CA TRP A 201 -22.54 6.39 9.07
C TRP A 201 -23.72 6.78 8.16
N ASN A 202 -24.73 5.92 8.02
CA ASN A 202 -25.97 6.27 7.30
C ASN A 202 -26.86 7.24 8.09
N ASP A 203 -26.61 7.41 9.39
CA ASP A 203 -27.45 8.18 10.33
C ASP A 203 -26.76 9.46 10.85
N GLY A 204 -25.44 9.59 10.68
CA GLY A 204 -24.63 10.65 11.30
C GLY A 204 -24.29 11.83 10.38
N GLY A 205 -25.28 12.65 10.01
CA GLY A 205 -25.07 13.87 9.22
C GLY A 205 -24.52 15.09 9.98
N THR A 206 -24.55 15.07 11.32
CA THR A 206 -24.33 16.23 12.21
C THR A 206 -22.95 16.85 12.31
N LYS A 207 -22.00 16.06 12.85
CA LYS A 207 -20.69 16.50 13.36
C LYS A 207 -19.99 15.29 13.96
N MET A 208 -18.80 14.95 13.48
CA MET A 208 -17.84 14.14 14.24
C MET A 208 -16.42 14.63 13.94
N ILE A 209 -15.77 15.21 14.95
CA ILE A 209 -14.34 15.53 14.90
C ILE A 209 -13.60 14.24 15.25
N ALA A 210 -13.35 13.39 14.25
CA ALA A 210 -12.48 12.24 14.41
C ALA A 210 -11.04 12.71 14.14
N HIS A 211 -10.25 12.90 15.19
CA HIS A 211 -8.81 13.12 15.09
C HIS A 211 -8.10 11.82 14.64
N ILE A 212 -8.36 11.38 13.41
CA ILE A 212 -7.54 10.35 12.78
C ILE A 212 -6.29 11.06 12.25
N PRO A 213 -5.07 10.69 12.68
CA PRO A 213 -3.88 11.46 12.37
C PRO A 213 -3.36 11.19 10.95
N PHE A 214 -4.21 11.32 9.93
CA PHE A 214 -3.82 11.22 8.52
C PHE A 214 -2.82 12.31 8.09
N TYR A 215 -2.66 13.37 8.90
CA TYR A 215 -1.58 14.36 8.78
C TYR A 215 -0.17 13.73 8.85
N ILE A 216 -0.04 12.48 9.31
CA ILE A 216 1.23 11.75 9.30
C ILE A 216 1.65 11.35 7.87
N LEU A 217 0.67 11.18 6.96
CA LEU A 217 0.92 10.82 5.57
C LEU A 217 1.36 12.03 4.73
N GLY A 218 0.91 13.24 5.04
CA GLY A 218 1.36 14.48 4.39
C GLY A 218 2.55 15.10 5.14
N GLU A 219 3.74 15.07 4.57
CA GLU A 219 4.92 15.77 5.14
C GLU A 219 4.88 17.29 4.88
N GLN A 220 3.71 17.88 4.64
CA GLN A 220 3.64 19.31 4.37
C GLN A 220 3.86 20.12 5.65
N GLU A 221 4.82 21.04 5.58
CA GLU A 221 4.95 22.15 6.52
C GLU A 221 3.74 23.08 6.36
N GLY A 222 2.86 23.09 7.36
CA GLY A 222 1.69 23.97 7.42
C GLY A 222 0.67 23.54 8.47
N PRO A 223 -0.31 24.40 8.80
CA PRO A 223 -1.57 23.99 9.43
C PRO A 223 -2.22 22.86 8.62
N PRO A 224 -3.12 22.05 9.22
CA PRO A 224 -3.66 20.83 8.60
C PRO A 224 -4.53 21.17 7.38
N PHE A 225 -3.92 21.38 6.22
CA PHE A 225 -4.60 21.62 4.95
C PHE A 225 -4.85 20.30 4.22
N HIS A 226 -5.61 19.43 4.86
CA HIS A 226 -6.34 18.39 4.15
C HIS A 226 -7.80 18.53 4.53
N ASP A 227 -8.44 19.54 3.95
CA ASP A 227 -9.90 19.69 3.97
C ASP A 227 -10.50 18.59 3.09
N PHE A 228 -10.44 17.34 3.56
CA PHE A 228 -11.33 16.31 3.04
C PHE A 228 -12.74 16.71 3.46
N SER A 229 -13.56 17.10 2.48
CA SER A 229 -14.97 17.34 2.75
C SER A 229 -15.64 15.98 3.02
N PHE A 230 -16.62 15.93 3.93
CA PHE A 230 -17.39 14.70 4.17
C PHE A 230 -18.04 14.14 2.89
N SER A 231 -18.29 15.00 1.90
CA SER A 231 -18.77 14.60 0.57
C SER A 231 -17.77 13.77 -0.22
N ASP A 232 -16.48 13.85 0.12
CA ASP A 232 -15.43 13.04 -0.48
C ASP A 232 -15.45 11.64 0.16
N ILE A 233 -15.71 11.58 1.47
CA ILE A 233 -15.66 10.38 2.32
C ILE A 233 -16.93 9.52 2.23
N LEU A 234 -18.09 10.16 2.14
CA LEU A 234 -19.38 9.49 2.08
C LEU A 234 -19.87 9.40 0.63
N PRO A 235 -20.39 8.25 0.17
CA PRO A 235 -21.01 8.16 -1.14
C PRO A 235 -22.16 9.16 -1.24
N ARG A 236 -22.14 10.01 -2.29
CA ARG A 236 -23.26 10.90 -2.62
C ARG A 236 -24.54 10.06 -2.75
N ARG A 237 -25.54 10.31 -1.90
CA ARG A 237 -26.90 9.78 -2.08
C ARG A 237 -27.41 10.25 -3.46
N ARG A 238 -27.75 9.31 -4.32
CA ARG A 238 -28.69 9.56 -5.43
C ARG A 238 -30.10 9.50 -4.87
#